data_AF-A0A433U524-F1
#
_entry.id   AF-A0A433U524-F1
#
_cell.length_a   1.000
_cell.length_b   1.000
_cell.length_c   1.000
_cell.angle_alpha   90.00
_cell.angle_beta   90.00
_cell.angle_gamma   90.00
#
_symmetry.space_group_name_H-M   'P 1'
#
loop_
_entity.id
_entity.type
_entity.pdbx_description
1 polymer ?
#
loop_
_entity_poly.entity_id
_entity_poly.type
_entity_poly.pdbx_seq_one_letter_code
_entity_poly.pdbx_strand_id
1 'polypeptide(L)'
;HVEVLSLEERNRYRLQRLARLRGEGDNLNQRAVTGRDTKRENPHRFKRNAVTHIVEMAFVVDYKDYERFISMHGSSDATSEATVWYTFVAEGIDMRYRTISDFDVVVGTKVTHFRLLTTDAEDDFIEDLTSGSTFDGGAGLNAFMGWVQTPSSNIPNADHYMYFTGFDLRGASGIAYGSRVCTSSGVSITENTFTAGVGAVAAHELGHSLSASHDAQTATCSDSTQNIMSTIFSIPVQLSNTGNPWKFSPCSVQDFKLYLDGFSCTEPQNTGSTDLLPAPTGDDRAGLAQSRDDQCRQYFRDSSSSYCTIVQAQNGGEGSLCGGMYCSIPGSPLSCRTMLPLEYTTCGAGQWCRAGFCVAVEEDTTTTQAPTTTTSTTTTTTTTTSTTQAPTTTTTTTTQAPTTPSTASPTTTTTEAPAGPRSIYDCIPFLRAYDIRGFWNCYRILWLNQRRSQQPGRSSGPSSNGNSQKKSTSGNNSNGVSNKNDKDKAKPGQPQKG
;
A
#
# COMPACT_ATOMS: atom_id res chain seq x y z
N HIS A 1 13.64 19.63 19.34
CA HIS A 1 12.25 20.12 19.51
C HIS A 1 11.95 21.09 18.39
N VAL A 2 11.48 20.60 17.25
CA VAL A 2 10.92 21.46 16.20
C VAL A 2 9.42 21.51 16.47
N GLU A 3 8.95 22.69 16.86
CA GLU A 3 7.53 22.96 17.11
C GLU A 3 6.78 22.79 15.78
N VAL A 4 5.80 21.89 15.75
CA VAL A 4 4.94 21.69 14.57
C VAL A 4 4.28 23.03 14.28
N LEU A 5 4.54 23.58 13.08
CA LEU A 5 3.96 24.86 12.66
C LEU A 5 2.45 24.84 12.89
N SER A 6 1.94 25.85 13.60
CA SER A 6 0.50 26.04 13.78
C SER A 6 -0.20 26.17 12.43
N LEU A 7 -1.51 25.89 12.39
CA LEU A 7 -2.32 26.07 11.18
C LEU A 7 -2.15 27.48 10.57
N GLU A 8 -1.99 28.50 11.42
CA GLU A 8 -1.74 29.88 11.00
C GLU A 8 -0.36 30.06 10.36
N GLU A 9 0.69 29.46 10.94
CA GLU A 9 2.04 29.52 10.40
C GLU A 9 2.16 28.77 9.07
N ARG A 10 1.52 27.60 8.95
CA ARG A 10 1.43 26.88 7.67
C ARG A 10 0.77 27.73 6.58
N ASN A 11 -0.34 28.40 6.92
CA ASN A 11 -1.01 29.30 6.01
C ASN A 11 -0.15 30.52 5.64
N ARG A 12 0.64 31.06 6.57
CA ARG A 12 1.55 32.18 6.34
C ARG A 12 2.69 31.81 5.40
N TYR A 13 3.37 30.68 5.63
CA TYR A 13 4.42 30.18 4.75
C TYR A 13 3.88 29.86 3.35
N ARG A 14 2.67 29.28 3.27
CA ARG A 14 1.97 29.00 2.01
C ARG A 14 1.71 30.27 1.18
N LEU A 15 1.18 31.32 1.81
CA LEU A 15 0.94 32.60 1.13
C LEU A 15 2.26 33.20 0.62
N GLN A 16 3.35 33.08 1.39
CA GLN A 16 4.67 33.53 0.96
C GLN A 16 5.24 32.73 -0.21
N ARG A 17 5.06 31.40 -0.26
CA ARG A 17 5.48 30.56 -1.39
C ARG A 17 4.68 30.88 -2.66
N LEU A 18 3.37 31.03 -2.52
CA LEU A 18 2.47 31.41 -3.62
C LEU A 18 2.75 32.82 -4.14
N ALA A 19 3.15 33.76 -3.28
CA ALA A 19 3.58 35.10 -3.68
C ALA A 19 4.92 35.05 -4.45
N ARG A 20 5.87 34.20 -4.02
CA ARG A 20 7.14 34.00 -4.74
C ARG A 20 6.97 33.38 -6.13
N LEU A 21 6.02 32.46 -6.29
CA LEU A 21 5.72 31.84 -7.59
C LEU A 21 4.89 32.74 -8.53
N ARG A 22 4.15 33.72 -7.98
CA ARG A 22 3.26 34.60 -8.75
C ARG A 22 3.79 36.02 -8.95
N GLY A 23 4.89 36.41 -8.30
CA GLY A 23 5.54 37.69 -8.53
C GLY A 23 4.76 38.94 -8.14
N GLU A 24 3.69 38.85 -7.34
CA GLU A 24 2.85 40.00 -6.93
C GLU A 24 2.26 39.85 -5.51
N GLY A 25 2.07 41.00 -4.84
CA GLY A 25 1.78 41.15 -3.42
C GLY A 25 0.30 41.29 -3.02
N ASP A 26 0.10 41.20 -1.70
CA ASP A 26 -1.15 41.05 -0.93
C ASP A 26 -2.26 42.09 -1.17
N ASN A 27 -3.54 41.67 -1.05
CA ASN A 27 -4.45 42.09 0.05
C ASN A 27 -5.94 41.65 -0.03
N LEU A 28 -6.52 41.45 1.17
CA LEU A 28 -7.93 41.68 1.63
C LEU A 28 -8.96 40.53 1.84
N ASN A 29 -9.13 40.22 3.15
CA ASN A 29 -10.33 40.26 4.02
C ASN A 29 -11.54 39.29 3.90
N GLN A 30 -11.77 38.64 5.05
CA GLN A 30 -12.91 37.81 5.47
C GLN A 30 -14.19 38.62 5.80
N ARG A 31 -15.35 37.94 5.65
CA ARG A 31 -16.59 38.25 6.37
C ARG A 31 -17.29 36.96 6.82
N ALA A 32 -17.64 36.90 8.11
CA ALA A 32 -18.41 35.84 8.75
C ALA A 32 -19.92 36.12 8.69
N VAL A 33 -20.75 35.07 8.61
CA VAL A 33 -22.19 35.12 8.91
C VAL A 33 -22.59 33.87 9.70
N THR A 34 -23.29 34.11 10.80
CA THR A 34 -23.86 33.14 11.74
C THR A 34 -25.33 32.85 11.40
N GLY A 35 -25.80 31.64 11.71
CA GLY A 35 -27.23 31.31 11.68
C GLY A 35 -27.50 29.90 12.24
N ARG A 36 -28.10 29.85 13.44
CA ARG A 36 -28.70 28.64 14.05
C ARG A 36 -30.12 28.48 13.51
N ASP A 37 -30.57 27.24 13.32
CA ASP A 37 -31.95 26.88 13.60
C ASP A 37 -32.10 25.39 13.93
N THR A 38 -32.84 25.12 15.00
CA THR A 38 -33.13 23.81 15.58
C THR A 38 -34.50 23.32 15.13
N LYS A 39 -34.64 22.05 14.76
CA LYS A 39 -35.94 21.37 14.72
C LYS A 39 -35.83 19.90 15.11
N ARG A 40 -36.84 19.48 15.88
CA ARG A 40 -36.88 18.29 16.74
C ARG A 40 -37.78 17.21 16.13
N GLU A 41 -37.22 15.99 16.09
CA GLU A 41 -37.78 14.63 16.25
C GLU A 41 -39.09 14.17 15.57
N ASN A 42 -39.03 12.95 14.99
CA ASN A 42 -39.94 11.87 15.40
C ASN A 42 -39.30 10.47 15.16
N PRO A 43 -39.49 9.49 16.06
CA PRO A 43 -38.72 8.25 16.08
C PRO A 43 -39.45 7.10 15.38
N HIS A 44 -38.90 6.59 14.28
CA HIS A 44 -39.34 5.31 13.70
C HIS A 44 -38.16 4.43 13.31
N ARG A 45 -38.18 3.23 13.91
CA ARG A 45 -37.34 2.05 13.66
C ARG A 45 -35.87 2.30 14.00
N PHE A 46 -35.41 1.71 15.12
CA PHE A 46 -33.98 1.62 15.40
C PHE A 46 -33.31 0.76 14.31
N LYS A 47 -32.99 1.38 13.16
CA LYS A 47 -31.82 0.97 12.40
C LYS A 47 -30.67 1.02 13.40
N ARG A 48 -29.93 -0.08 13.55
CA ARG A 48 -28.64 0.02 14.22
C ARG A 48 -27.86 1.07 13.43
N ASN A 49 -27.49 2.15 14.08
CA ASN A 49 -26.60 3.13 13.47
C ASN A 49 -25.25 2.44 13.31
N ALA A 50 -24.57 2.69 12.19
CA ALA A 50 -23.21 2.21 12.01
C ALA A 50 -22.36 2.68 13.19
N VAL A 51 -21.54 1.78 13.73
CA VAL A 51 -20.54 2.14 14.74
C VAL A 51 -19.46 2.94 14.04
N THR A 52 -19.24 4.16 14.51
CA THR A 52 -18.20 5.02 13.97
C THR A 52 -16.90 4.74 14.72
N HIS A 53 -15.80 4.61 13.99
CA HIS A 53 -14.45 4.51 14.51
C HIS A 53 -13.58 5.57 13.86
N ILE A 54 -12.73 6.22 14.66
CA ILE A 54 -11.71 7.18 14.25
C ILE A 54 -10.38 6.65 14.75
N VAL A 55 -9.47 6.31 13.84
CA VAL A 55 -8.11 5.88 14.23
C VAL A 55 -7.23 7.10 14.40
N GLU A 56 -6.75 7.34 15.62
CA GLU A 56 -5.77 8.38 15.91
C GLU A 56 -4.36 7.92 15.52
N MET A 57 -3.74 8.66 14.62
CA MET A 57 -2.43 8.34 14.07
C MET A 57 -1.36 9.32 14.57
N ALA A 58 -0.17 8.80 14.88
CA ALA A 58 1.03 9.60 15.09
C ALA A 58 1.97 9.40 13.90
N PHE A 59 2.27 10.49 13.18
CA PHE A 59 3.20 10.48 12.06
C PHE A 59 4.61 10.80 12.56
N VAL A 60 5.59 9.98 12.20
CA VAL A 60 7.01 10.18 12.44
C VAL A 60 7.73 10.12 11.10
N VAL A 61 8.54 11.13 10.79
CA VAL A 61 9.25 11.25 9.52
C VAL A 61 10.74 11.23 9.81
N ASP A 62 11.47 10.32 9.17
CA ASP A 62 12.90 10.13 9.42
C ASP A 62 13.77 11.28 8.92
N TYR A 63 15.01 11.32 9.40
CA TYR A 63 15.95 12.35 9.00
C TYR A 63 16.27 12.25 7.52
N LYS A 64 16.30 11.04 6.96
CA LYS A 64 16.58 10.84 5.53
C LYS A 64 15.56 11.48 4.61
N ASP A 65 14.28 11.44 4.97
CA ASP A 65 13.23 12.09 4.23
C ASP A 65 13.29 13.60 4.42
N TYR A 66 13.59 14.06 5.63
CA TYR A 66 13.83 15.48 5.90
C TYR A 66 14.98 16.05 5.06
N GLU A 67 16.09 15.32 4.89
CA GLU A 67 17.19 15.71 4.00
C GLU A 67 16.72 15.93 2.56
N ARG A 68 15.74 15.13 2.08
CA ARG A 68 15.18 15.30 0.73
C ARG A 68 14.43 16.62 0.60
N PHE A 69 13.71 17.05 1.64
CA PHE A 69 13.07 18.37 1.66
C PHE A 69 14.10 19.50 1.70
N ILE A 70 15.17 19.37 2.48
CA ILE A 70 16.28 20.35 2.47
C ILE A 70 16.88 20.45 1.07
N SER A 71 17.11 19.33 0.39
CA SER A 71 17.66 19.30 -0.96
C SER A 71 16.76 20.01 -1.99
N MET A 72 15.44 19.82 -1.88
CA MET A 72 14.48 20.41 -2.82
C MET A 72 14.14 21.87 -2.55
N HIS A 73 14.08 22.27 -1.28
CA HIS A 73 13.48 23.55 -0.86
C HIS A 73 14.43 24.45 -0.05
N GLY A 74 15.59 23.95 0.33
CA GLY A 74 16.49 24.61 1.27
C GLY A 74 16.07 24.40 2.73
N SER A 75 17.01 24.62 3.66
CA SER A 75 16.81 24.36 5.08
C SER A 75 15.78 25.27 5.75
N SER A 76 15.55 26.48 5.23
CA SER A 76 14.58 27.42 5.80
C SER A 76 13.12 26.97 5.60
N ASP A 77 12.86 26.26 4.51
CA ASP A 77 11.51 25.94 4.06
C ASP A 77 11.21 24.43 4.20
N ALA A 78 12.23 23.59 4.43
CA ALA A 78 12.10 22.14 4.51
C ALA A 78 11.03 21.66 5.51
N THR A 79 10.98 22.23 6.72
CA THR A 79 9.97 21.84 7.72
C THR A 79 8.55 22.18 7.27
N SER A 80 8.34 23.37 6.69
CA SER A 80 7.02 23.76 6.18
C SER A 80 6.59 22.91 5.00
N GLU A 81 7.50 22.64 4.05
CA GLU A 81 7.20 21.82 2.87
C GLU A 81 6.94 20.37 3.25
N ALA A 82 7.68 19.82 4.23
CA ALA A 82 7.40 18.52 4.80
C ALA A 82 6.02 18.47 5.45
N THR A 83 5.67 19.48 6.26
CA THR A 83 4.37 19.53 6.93
C THR A 83 3.21 19.59 5.92
N VAL A 84 3.36 20.39 4.86
CA VAL A 84 2.36 20.46 3.77
C VAL A 84 2.25 19.12 3.05
N TRP A 85 3.39 18.51 2.70
CA TRP A 85 3.40 17.19 2.05
C TRP A 85 2.69 16.12 2.88
N TYR A 86 3.01 16.02 4.17
CA TYR A 86 2.39 15.05 5.06
C TYR A 86 0.92 15.34 5.37
N THR A 87 0.48 16.58 5.18
CA THR A 87 -0.96 16.92 5.17
C THR A 87 -1.67 16.29 3.96
N PHE A 88 -1.05 16.29 2.78
CA PHE A 88 -1.58 15.60 1.60
C PHE A 88 -1.57 14.08 1.78
N VAL A 89 -0.54 13.52 2.43
CA VAL A 89 -0.50 12.09 2.78
C VAL A 89 -1.64 11.75 3.74
N ALA A 90 -1.86 12.54 4.79
CA ALA A 90 -2.95 12.34 5.75
C ALA A 90 -4.33 12.39 5.08
N GLU A 91 -4.57 13.38 4.21
CA GLU A 91 -5.79 13.45 3.38
C GLU A 91 -5.93 12.20 2.49
N GLY A 92 -4.84 11.75 1.86
CA GLY A 92 -4.81 10.55 1.03
C GLY A 92 -5.15 9.26 1.78
N ILE A 93 -4.85 9.17 3.07
CA ILE A 93 -5.26 8.06 3.94
C ILE A 93 -6.73 8.22 4.33
N ASP A 94 -7.10 9.36 4.91
CA ASP A 94 -8.46 9.62 5.40
C ASP A 94 -9.50 9.46 4.29
N MET A 95 -9.24 9.96 3.08
CA MET A 95 -10.16 9.80 1.96
C MET A 95 -10.43 8.33 1.63
N ARG A 96 -9.44 7.45 1.80
CA ARG A 96 -9.55 6.01 1.49
C ARG A 96 -10.41 5.29 2.50
N TYR A 97 -10.24 5.61 3.78
CA TYR A 97 -11.07 5.08 4.86
C TYR A 97 -12.51 5.62 4.77
N ARG A 98 -12.69 6.90 4.43
CA ARG A 98 -14.03 7.49 4.21
C ARG A 98 -14.80 6.91 3.03
N THR A 99 -14.15 6.20 2.10
CA THR A 99 -14.88 5.50 1.02
C THR A 99 -15.58 4.22 1.48
N ILE A 100 -15.31 3.75 2.71
CA ILE A 100 -16.00 2.60 3.29
C ILE A 100 -17.48 2.93 3.41
N SER A 101 -18.27 2.25 2.58
CA SER A 101 -19.73 2.37 2.54
C SER A 101 -20.34 1.06 3.04
N ASP A 102 -20.34 0.88 4.37
CA ASP A 102 -20.96 -0.27 5.06
C ASP A 102 -22.07 0.21 6.01
N PHE A 103 -23.06 -0.65 6.27
CA PHE A 103 -24.19 -0.29 7.15
C PHE A 103 -23.86 -0.41 8.63
N ASP A 104 -22.85 -1.21 8.99
CA ASP A 104 -22.52 -1.51 10.38
C ASP A 104 -21.30 -0.74 10.88
N VAL A 105 -20.40 -0.30 9.98
CA VAL A 105 -19.16 0.39 10.36
C VAL A 105 -18.88 1.62 9.50
N VAL A 106 -18.41 2.68 10.15
CA VAL A 106 -17.77 3.84 9.51
C VAL A 106 -16.37 3.97 10.10
N VAL A 107 -15.34 4.05 9.26
CA VAL A 107 -13.96 4.23 9.72
C VAL A 107 -13.41 5.52 9.15
N GLY A 108 -12.87 6.37 10.01
CA GLY A 108 -12.10 7.55 9.64
C GLY A 108 -10.74 7.54 10.31
N THR A 109 -9.89 8.50 9.96
CA THR A 109 -8.57 8.66 10.57
C THR A 109 -8.32 10.12 10.91
N LYS A 110 -7.43 10.37 11.86
CA LYS A 110 -6.93 11.71 12.21
C LYS A 110 -5.45 11.64 12.57
N VAL A 111 -4.69 12.68 12.30
CA VAL A 111 -3.30 12.77 12.77
C VAL A 111 -3.25 13.60 14.03
N THR A 112 -3.09 12.96 15.18
CA THR A 112 -3.06 13.66 16.49
C THR A 112 -1.64 14.11 16.86
N HIS A 113 -0.62 13.54 16.22
CA HIS A 113 0.77 13.93 16.40
C HIS A 113 1.56 13.88 15.10
N PHE A 114 2.46 14.84 14.89
CA PHE A 114 3.38 14.88 13.75
C PHE A 114 4.78 15.21 14.26
N ARG A 115 5.74 14.32 14.02
CA ARG A 115 7.14 14.50 14.42
C ARG A 115 8.04 14.35 13.20
N LEU A 116 8.77 15.42 12.89
CA LEU A 116 9.86 15.41 11.92
C LEU A 116 11.18 15.23 12.67
N LEU A 117 11.93 14.20 12.35
CA LEU A 117 13.28 13.99 12.87
C LEU A 117 14.22 14.81 12.00
N THR A 118 14.90 15.78 12.61
CA THR A 118 15.63 16.85 11.91
C THR A 118 17.14 16.74 12.02
N THR A 119 17.62 15.76 12.77
CA THR A 119 19.03 15.40 12.88
C THR A 119 19.17 13.89 12.92
N ASP A 120 20.28 13.38 12.40
CA ASP A 120 20.68 11.96 12.40
C ASP A 120 20.62 11.31 13.80
N ALA A 121 20.92 12.07 14.86
CA ALA A 121 20.85 11.56 16.23
C ALA A 121 19.41 11.31 16.73
N GLU A 122 18.38 11.80 16.03
CA GLU A 122 16.98 11.57 16.41
C GLU A 122 16.43 10.25 15.84
N ASP A 123 17.07 9.68 14.81
CA ASP A 123 16.77 8.37 14.20
C ASP A 123 17.90 7.33 14.35
N ASP A 124 18.73 7.49 15.40
CA ASP A 124 19.83 6.58 15.75
C ASP A 124 19.42 5.09 15.82
N PHE A 125 18.17 4.82 16.23
CA PHE A 125 17.60 3.48 16.35
C PHE A 125 17.48 2.70 15.02
N ILE A 126 17.65 3.36 13.86
CA ILE A 126 17.65 2.71 12.55
C ILE A 126 19.03 2.68 11.86
N GLU A 127 20.07 3.28 12.41
CA GLU A 127 21.39 3.42 11.75
C GLU A 127 21.93 2.07 11.25
N ASP A 128 21.96 1.06 12.12
CA ASP A 128 22.45 -0.29 11.82
C ASP A 128 21.53 -1.09 10.85
N LEU A 129 20.35 -0.55 10.54
CA LEU A 129 19.33 -1.18 9.69
C LEU A 129 19.33 -0.61 8.27
N THR A 130 20.12 0.44 8.04
CA THR A 130 20.25 1.10 6.75
C THR A 130 21.60 0.78 6.09
N SER A 131 21.63 0.77 4.76
CA SER A 131 22.87 0.64 4.00
C SER A 131 22.73 1.36 2.67
N GLY A 132 23.51 2.43 2.49
CA GLY A 132 23.38 3.31 1.34
C GLY A 132 22.01 3.98 1.33
N SER A 133 21.21 3.70 0.29
CA SER A 133 19.83 4.18 0.20
C SER A 133 18.80 3.15 0.64
N THR A 134 19.22 1.98 1.14
CA THR A 134 18.30 0.86 1.47
C THR A 134 18.05 0.73 2.95
N PHE A 135 16.86 0.26 3.34
CA PHE A 135 16.44 0.03 4.72
C PHE A 135 15.80 -1.36 4.87
N ASP A 136 16.22 -2.09 5.92
CA ASP A 136 15.55 -3.33 6.32
C ASP A 136 14.24 -3.02 7.06
N GLY A 137 13.13 -2.98 6.32
CA GLY A 137 11.83 -2.66 6.88
C GLY A 137 11.35 -3.64 7.96
N GLY A 138 11.74 -4.91 7.89
CA GLY A 138 11.34 -5.92 8.88
C GLY A 138 12.00 -5.68 10.24
N ALA A 139 13.32 -5.50 10.25
CA ALA A 139 14.05 -5.11 11.45
C ALA A 139 13.66 -3.70 11.92
N GLY A 140 13.47 -2.78 10.97
CA GLY A 140 13.05 -1.41 11.20
C GLY A 140 11.71 -1.31 11.93
N LEU A 141 10.74 -2.14 11.56
CA LEU A 141 9.42 -2.14 12.19
C LEU A 141 9.51 -2.51 13.68
N ASN A 142 10.34 -3.50 14.00
CA ASN A 142 10.59 -3.90 15.38
C ASN A 142 11.35 -2.82 16.17
N ALA A 143 12.34 -2.17 15.55
CA ALA A 143 13.08 -1.08 16.16
C ALA A 143 12.19 0.14 16.44
N PHE A 144 11.37 0.54 15.46
CA PHE A 144 10.42 1.65 15.59
C PHE A 144 9.36 1.37 16.66
N MET A 145 8.82 0.15 16.72
CA MET A 145 7.93 -0.28 17.81
C MET A 145 8.55 -0.08 19.19
N GLY A 146 9.83 -0.44 19.37
CA GLY A 146 10.54 -0.23 20.63
C GLY A 146 10.76 1.25 20.92
N TRP A 147 11.26 1.99 19.92
CA TRP A 147 11.62 3.40 20.05
C TRP A 147 10.42 4.30 20.35
N VAL A 148 9.29 4.11 19.67
CA VAL A 148 8.12 5.01 19.79
C VAL A 148 7.52 4.98 21.20
N GLN A 149 7.66 3.85 21.90
CA GLN A 149 7.21 3.65 23.27
C GLN A 149 8.19 4.20 24.32
N THR A 150 9.38 4.66 23.92
CA THR A 150 10.34 5.25 24.86
C THR A 150 9.91 6.66 25.28
N PRO A 151 10.16 7.08 26.53
CA PRO A 151 9.90 8.47 26.94
C PRO A 151 10.67 9.50 26.10
N SER A 152 11.85 9.14 25.59
CA SER A 152 12.70 9.99 24.76
C SER A 152 12.12 10.31 23.39
N SER A 153 11.25 9.47 22.85
CA SER A 153 10.59 9.71 21.56
C SER A 153 9.75 11.00 21.59
N ASN A 154 9.23 11.36 22.77
CA ASN A 154 8.26 12.44 22.98
C ASN A 154 7.01 12.32 22.08
N ILE A 155 6.65 11.09 21.69
CA ILE A 155 5.44 10.80 20.93
C ILE A 155 4.31 10.46 21.91
N PRO A 156 3.20 11.22 21.93
CA PRO A 156 2.03 10.87 22.73
C PRO A 156 1.39 9.55 22.27
N ASN A 157 0.58 8.96 23.14
CA ASN A 157 -0.18 7.76 22.78
C ASN A 157 -1.09 8.05 21.58
N ALA A 158 -1.08 7.12 20.62
CA ALA A 158 -1.96 7.07 19.47
C ALA A 158 -2.45 5.62 19.26
N ASP A 159 -3.52 5.45 18.49
CA ASP A 159 -4.03 4.12 18.14
C ASP A 159 -3.10 3.39 17.16
N HIS A 160 -2.38 4.14 16.32
CA HIS A 160 -1.40 3.63 15.38
C HIS A 160 -0.27 4.64 15.11
N TYR A 161 0.98 4.19 15.04
CA TYR A 161 2.15 5.01 14.77
C TYR A 161 2.68 4.71 13.36
N MET A 162 2.83 5.74 12.54
CA MET A 162 3.31 5.61 11.16
C MET A 162 4.68 6.26 11.02
N TYR A 163 5.66 5.48 10.61
CA TYR A 163 7.00 5.94 10.29
C TYR A 163 7.14 6.12 8.77
N PHE A 164 7.51 7.30 8.33
CA PHE A 164 7.76 7.59 6.93
C PHE A 164 9.24 7.78 6.69
N THR A 165 9.74 7.15 5.63
CA THR A 165 11.19 7.06 5.40
C THR A 165 11.61 7.54 4.02
N GLY A 166 12.77 8.21 4.00
CA GLY A 166 13.50 8.57 2.80
C GLY A 166 14.39 7.44 2.27
N PHE A 167 14.36 6.25 2.86
CA PHE A 167 15.06 5.07 2.36
C PHE A 167 14.18 4.19 1.48
N ASP A 168 14.83 3.33 0.68
CA ASP A 168 14.24 2.25 -0.12
C ASP A 168 14.15 0.98 0.76
N LEU A 169 12.96 0.65 1.22
CA LEU A 169 12.62 -0.59 1.89
C LEU A 169 12.87 -1.76 0.94
N ARG A 170 13.70 -2.71 1.39
CA ARG A 170 14.12 -3.83 0.54
C ARG A 170 12.94 -4.73 0.14
N GLY A 171 12.41 -4.51 -1.06
CA GLY A 171 11.40 -5.37 -1.69
C GLY A 171 9.95 -5.05 -1.32
N ALA A 172 9.67 -3.89 -0.73
CA ALA A 172 8.32 -3.42 -0.42
C ALA A 172 8.27 -1.88 -0.46
N SER A 173 7.08 -1.27 -0.50
CA SER A 173 6.94 0.19 -0.32
C SER A 173 6.40 0.57 1.06
N GLY A 174 5.98 -0.43 1.83
CA GLY A 174 5.50 -0.30 3.20
C GLY A 174 5.55 -1.65 3.92
N ILE A 175 5.44 -1.61 5.24
CA ILE A 175 5.30 -2.79 6.08
C ILE A 175 4.59 -2.44 7.39
N ALA A 176 3.74 -3.34 7.88
CA ALA A 176 3.05 -3.21 9.14
C ALA A 176 2.92 -4.54 9.89
N TYR A 177 2.67 -4.46 11.19
CA TYR A 177 2.18 -5.61 11.94
C TYR A 177 0.68 -5.78 11.75
N GLY A 178 0.24 -7.02 11.53
CA GLY A 178 -1.18 -7.35 11.44
C GLY A 178 -1.91 -7.26 12.78
N SER A 179 -3.13 -6.71 12.77
CA SER A 179 -4.08 -6.73 13.89
C SER A 179 -3.56 -6.04 15.17
N ARG A 180 -2.95 -4.85 15.03
CA ARG A 180 -2.27 -4.12 16.12
C ARG A 180 -2.80 -2.72 16.45
N VAL A 181 -3.77 -2.18 15.73
CA VAL A 181 -4.39 -0.90 16.12
C VAL A 181 -4.86 -0.97 17.58
N CYS A 182 -4.62 0.09 18.35
CA CYS A 182 -4.88 0.15 19.79
C CYS A 182 -4.04 -0.78 20.67
N THR A 183 -2.86 -1.14 20.20
CA THR A 183 -1.84 -1.84 20.99
C THR A 183 -0.52 -1.08 20.93
N SER A 184 0.40 -1.38 21.85
CA SER A 184 1.77 -0.82 21.81
C SER A 184 2.57 -1.21 20.56
N SER A 185 2.07 -2.18 19.78
CA SER A 185 2.68 -2.67 18.55
C SER A 185 1.95 -2.21 17.28
N GLY A 186 1.01 -1.26 17.38
CA GLY A 186 0.32 -0.66 16.26
C GLY A 186 1.25 0.25 15.47
N VAL A 187 2.15 -0.34 14.70
CA VAL A 187 3.18 0.39 13.94
C VAL A 187 3.19 0.02 12.47
N SER A 188 3.56 0.98 11.62
CA SER A 188 3.86 0.75 10.21
C SER A 188 5.01 1.63 9.72
N ILE A 189 5.68 1.21 8.65
CA ILE A 189 6.67 1.98 7.92
C ILE A 189 6.18 2.18 6.48
N THR A 190 6.40 3.35 5.89
CA THR A 190 6.05 3.64 4.49
C THR A 190 7.14 4.48 3.83
N GLU A 191 7.54 4.09 2.63
CA GLU A 191 8.46 4.88 1.80
C GLU A 191 7.79 6.15 1.29
N ASN A 192 8.50 7.28 1.42
CA ASN A 192 8.07 8.49 0.76
C ASN A 192 8.61 8.53 -0.68
N THR A 193 7.70 8.38 -1.65
CA THR A 193 8.01 8.48 -3.09
C THR A 193 7.63 9.82 -3.70
N PHE A 194 7.11 10.78 -2.91
CA PHE A 194 6.59 12.05 -3.40
C PHE A 194 5.48 11.92 -4.47
N THR A 195 4.61 10.92 -4.30
CA THR A 195 3.41 10.72 -5.13
C THR A 195 2.19 10.50 -4.24
N ALA A 196 0.98 10.59 -4.81
CA ALA A 196 -0.23 10.21 -4.09
C ALA A 196 -0.25 8.72 -3.68
N GLY A 197 0.65 7.91 -4.24
CA GLY A 197 0.87 6.52 -3.85
C GLY A 197 1.32 6.36 -2.39
N VAL A 198 1.97 7.36 -1.80
CA VAL A 198 2.40 7.30 -0.38
C VAL A 198 1.19 7.16 0.55
N GLY A 199 0.13 7.95 0.32
CA GLY A 199 -1.13 7.82 1.05
C GLY A 199 -1.85 6.49 0.78
N ALA A 200 -1.69 5.93 -0.43
CA ALA A 200 -2.24 4.62 -0.77
C ALA A 200 -1.56 3.49 0.01
N VAL A 201 -0.22 3.49 0.03
CA VAL A 201 0.58 2.52 0.77
C VAL A 201 0.36 2.67 2.28
N ALA A 202 0.39 3.89 2.82
CA ALA A 202 0.13 4.09 4.25
C ALA A 202 -1.28 3.63 4.67
N ALA A 203 -2.29 3.82 3.82
CA ALA A 203 -3.63 3.30 4.06
C ALA A 203 -3.68 1.76 4.01
N HIS A 204 -2.92 1.13 3.10
CA HIS A 204 -2.74 -0.32 3.02
C HIS A 204 -2.11 -0.89 4.30
N GLU A 205 -1.03 -0.26 4.77
CA GLU A 205 -0.33 -0.67 5.98
C GLU A 205 -1.20 -0.52 7.24
N LEU A 206 -1.99 0.55 7.34
CA LEU A 206 -3.00 0.67 8.39
C LEU A 206 -4.08 -0.41 8.26
N GLY A 207 -4.43 -0.81 7.04
CA GLY A 207 -5.38 -1.89 6.77
C GLY A 207 -4.91 -3.22 7.35
N HIS A 208 -3.62 -3.56 7.21
CA HIS A 208 -3.04 -4.69 7.91
C HIS A 208 -3.16 -4.59 9.43
N SER A 209 -2.87 -3.41 9.99
CA SER A 209 -2.99 -3.18 11.44
C SER A 209 -4.45 -3.31 11.93
N LEU A 210 -5.43 -3.05 11.08
CA LEU A 210 -6.87 -3.31 11.28
C LEU A 210 -7.29 -4.74 10.92
N SER A 211 -6.33 -5.66 10.77
CA SER A 211 -6.50 -7.09 10.51
C SER A 211 -6.83 -7.52 9.09
N ALA A 212 -6.84 -6.61 8.10
CA ALA A 212 -7.06 -7.02 6.71
C ALA A 212 -5.87 -7.81 6.14
N SER A 213 -6.17 -8.91 5.48
CA SER A 213 -5.19 -9.64 4.65
C SER A 213 -5.10 -9.02 3.25
N HIS A 214 -4.09 -9.41 2.45
CA HIS A 214 -4.11 -9.06 1.04
C HIS A 214 -5.33 -9.66 0.35
N ASP A 215 -5.88 -8.96 -0.65
CA ASP A 215 -7.09 -9.40 -1.33
C ASP A 215 -6.94 -10.82 -1.94
N ALA A 216 -5.80 -11.12 -2.56
CA ALA A 216 -5.47 -12.45 -3.09
C ALA A 216 -5.31 -13.56 -2.04
N GLN A 217 -5.19 -13.24 -0.75
CA GLN A 217 -5.13 -14.22 0.35
C GLN A 217 -6.53 -14.57 0.88
N THR A 218 -7.57 -13.86 0.43
CA THR A 218 -8.96 -14.11 0.82
C THR A 218 -9.64 -15.07 -0.14
N ALA A 219 -10.78 -15.65 0.28
CA ALA A 219 -11.51 -16.61 -0.54
C ALA A 219 -12.28 -15.97 -1.71
N THR A 220 -12.65 -14.69 -1.60
CA THR A 220 -13.62 -14.04 -2.50
C THR A 220 -13.14 -12.73 -3.13
N CYS A 221 -12.07 -12.11 -2.61
CA CYS A 221 -11.47 -10.93 -3.21
C CYS A 221 -10.22 -11.30 -4.02
N SER A 222 -9.73 -10.37 -4.84
CA SER A 222 -8.62 -10.63 -5.76
C SER A 222 -7.81 -9.39 -6.03
N ASP A 223 -6.48 -9.51 -6.07
CA ASP A 223 -5.58 -8.41 -6.46
C ASP A 223 -5.86 -7.86 -7.88
N SER A 224 -6.57 -8.63 -8.73
CA SER A 224 -6.95 -8.18 -10.08
C SER A 224 -7.92 -6.99 -10.07
N THR A 225 -8.62 -6.73 -8.96
CA THR A 225 -9.51 -5.57 -8.82
C THR A 225 -8.76 -4.31 -8.41
N GLN A 226 -7.48 -4.39 -8.02
CA GLN A 226 -6.65 -3.26 -7.58
C GLN A 226 -7.26 -2.46 -6.42
N ASN A 227 -7.98 -3.12 -5.51
CA ASN A 227 -8.41 -2.50 -4.25
C ASN A 227 -7.21 -2.20 -3.35
N ILE A 228 -7.41 -1.39 -2.30
CA ILE A 228 -6.31 -0.91 -1.44
C ILE A 228 -5.44 -2.07 -0.94
N MET A 229 -6.03 -3.20 -0.55
CA MET A 229 -5.31 -4.37 -0.01
C MET A 229 -4.76 -5.32 -1.09
N SER A 230 -4.69 -4.91 -2.35
CA SER A 230 -4.00 -5.69 -3.38
C SER A 230 -2.50 -5.77 -3.09
N THR A 231 -1.88 -6.94 -3.21
CA THR A 231 -0.45 -7.16 -2.87
C THR A 231 0.51 -6.26 -3.65
N ILE A 232 0.16 -5.91 -4.89
CA ILE A 232 0.98 -5.06 -5.76
C ILE A 232 0.20 -3.80 -6.11
N PHE A 233 0.70 -2.66 -5.64
CA PHE A 233 0.22 -1.36 -6.07
C PHE A 233 0.70 -1.08 -7.51
N SER A 234 -0.22 -1.19 -8.47
CA SER A 234 0.09 -1.07 -9.90
C SER A 234 -0.48 0.23 -10.48
N ILE A 235 0.40 0.99 -11.16
CA ILE A 235 0.06 2.20 -11.92
C ILE A 235 0.61 2.09 -13.36
N PRO A 236 -0.08 2.64 -14.39
CA PRO A 236 -1.40 3.26 -14.31
C PRO A 236 -2.49 2.25 -13.92
N VAL A 237 -3.53 2.73 -13.24
CA VAL A 237 -4.69 1.93 -12.83
C VAL A 237 -5.41 1.42 -14.07
N GLN A 238 -5.79 0.14 -14.09
CA GLN A 238 -6.57 -0.39 -15.22
C GLN A 238 -7.91 0.31 -15.29
N LEU A 239 -8.36 0.67 -16.50
CA LEU A 239 -9.62 1.40 -16.70
C LEU A 239 -10.85 0.67 -16.13
N SER A 240 -10.83 -0.67 -16.11
CA SER A 240 -11.90 -1.47 -15.49
C SER A 240 -11.94 -1.35 -13.96
N ASN A 241 -10.85 -0.88 -13.36
CA ASN A 241 -10.63 -0.78 -11.92
C ASN A 241 -10.51 0.68 -11.45
N THR A 242 -10.88 1.66 -12.27
CA THR A 242 -10.84 3.08 -11.90
C THR A 242 -11.57 3.30 -10.57
N GLY A 243 -10.89 3.98 -9.64
CA GLY A 243 -11.38 4.24 -8.28
C GLY A 243 -11.23 3.11 -7.27
N ASN A 244 -10.91 1.88 -7.68
CA ASN A 244 -10.67 0.78 -6.73
C ASN A 244 -9.44 1.01 -5.84
N PRO A 245 -8.33 1.62 -6.30
CA PRO A 245 -7.19 1.95 -5.42
C PRO A 245 -7.48 2.99 -4.34
N TRP A 246 -8.71 3.51 -4.29
CA TRP A 246 -9.22 4.37 -3.22
C TRP A 246 -10.24 3.67 -2.31
N LYS A 247 -10.54 2.40 -2.58
CA LYS A 247 -11.58 1.62 -1.88
C LYS A 247 -11.01 0.33 -1.31
N PHE A 248 -11.39 0.05 -0.08
CA PHE A 248 -11.21 -1.27 0.52
C PHE A 248 -12.15 -2.27 -0.15
N SER A 249 -11.69 -3.51 -0.32
CA SER A 249 -12.55 -4.57 -0.83
C SER A 249 -13.58 -4.96 0.25
N PRO A 250 -14.69 -5.63 -0.12
CA PRO A 250 -15.62 -6.17 0.87
C PRO A 250 -14.95 -7.10 1.89
N CYS A 251 -13.87 -7.80 1.50
CA CYS A 251 -13.13 -8.67 2.41
C CYS A 251 -12.39 -7.85 3.47
N SER A 252 -11.68 -6.79 3.07
CA SER A 252 -11.00 -5.91 4.03
C SER A 252 -11.98 -5.23 4.99
N VAL A 253 -13.14 -4.76 4.48
CA VAL A 253 -14.18 -4.16 5.33
C VAL A 253 -14.73 -5.16 6.33
N GLN A 254 -14.91 -6.42 5.94
CA GLN A 254 -15.32 -7.48 6.86
C GLN A 254 -14.28 -7.75 7.95
N ASP A 255 -12.98 -7.77 7.60
CA ASP A 255 -11.90 -7.92 8.58
C ASP A 255 -11.87 -6.76 9.57
N PHE A 256 -12.06 -5.52 9.10
CA PHE A 256 -12.12 -4.33 9.94
C PHE A 256 -13.27 -4.41 10.95
N LYS A 257 -14.47 -4.84 10.51
CA LYS A 257 -15.64 -5.02 11.38
C LYS A 257 -15.35 -6.00 12.51
N LEU A 258 -14.77 -7.16 12.17
CA LEU A 258 -14.46 -8.18 13.16
C LEU A 258 -13.38 -7.73 14.15
N TYR A 259 -12.39 -6.98 13.68
CA TYR A 259 -11.34 -6.46 14.53
C TYR A 259 -11.88 -5.39 15.47
N LEU A 260 -12.54 -4.36 14.93
CA LEU A 260 -12.99 -3.18 15.67
C LEU A 260 -14.12 -3.48 16.67
N ASP A 261 -14.91 -4.54 16.47
CA ASP A 261 -15.92 -5.00 17.46
C ASP A 261 -15.29 -5.32 18.83
N GLY A 262 -13.99 -5.64 18.86
CA GLY A 262 -13.24 -5.92 20.08
C GLY A 262 -12.59 -4.71 20.77
N PHE A 263 -12.63 -3.51 20.18
CA PHE A 263 -11.84 -2.37 20.64
C PHE A 263 -12.64 -1.06 20.71
N SER A 264 -12.57 -0.38 21.86
CA SER A 264 -13.27 0.89 22.10
C SER A 264 -12.40 2.14 21.90
N CYS A 265 -11.07 2.01 21.90
CA CYS A 265 -10.09 3.11 21.71
C CYS A 265 -10.42 4.06 20.55
N THR A 266 -10.87 3.52 19.42
CA THR A 266 -11.20 4.27 18.20
C THR A 266 -12.62 4.82 18.21
N GLU A 267 -13.44 4.53 19.22
CA GLU A 267 -14.80 5.08 19.28
C GLU A 267 -14.76 6.60 19.52
N PRO A 268 -15.70 7.39 18.97
CA PRO A 268 -15.73 8.84 19.09
C PRO A 268 -15.61 9.40 20.51
N GLN A 269 -16.12 8.69 21.51
CA GLN A 269 -16.02 9.07 22.94
C GLN A 269 -14.61 8.91 23.53
N ASN A 270 -13.76 8.07 22.92
CA ASN A 270 -12.41 7.77 23.37
C ASN A 270 -11.34 8.47 22.51
N THR A 271 -11.76 9.22 21.50
CA THR A 271 -10.89 9.97 20.59
C THR A 271 -11.02 11.47 20.81
N GLY A 272 -9.92 12.19 20.60
CA GLY A 272 -9.84 13.63 20.69
C GLY A 272 -10.47 14.35 19.48
N SER A 273 -10.69 15.66 19.66
CA SER A 273 -11.13 16.53 18.56
C SER A 273 -9.99 17.02 17.67
N THR A 274 -8.73 16.87 18.11
CA THR A 274 -7.56 17.45 17.44
C THR A 274 -7.18 16.66 16.20
N ASP A 275 -6.94 17.39 15.11
CA ASP A 275 -6.27 16.88 13.92
C ASP A 275 -5.19 17.89 13.53
N LEU A 276 -3.92 17.50 13.65
CA LEU A 276 -2.77 18.37 13.40
C LEU A 276 -2.50 18.54 11.90
N LEU A 277 -2.90 17.56 11.08
CA LEU A 277 -2.73 17.56 9.63
C LEU A 277 -4.10 17.45 8.92
N PRO A 278 -5.03 18.41 9.15
CA PRO A 278 -6.36 18.36 8.58
C PRO A 278 -6.32 18.53 7.06
N ALA A 279 -7.28 17.89 6.37
CA ALA A 279 -7.43 18.01 4.92
C ALA A 279 -7.46 19.50 4.48
N PRO A 280 -6.62 19.90 3.52
CA PRO A 280 -6.62 21.27 3.02
C PRO A 280 -7.94 21.62 2.32
N THR A 281 -8.28 22.91 2.28
CA THR A 281 -9.53 23.39 1.66
C THR A 281 -9.25 24.50 0.65
N GLY A 282 -10.23 24.82 -0.20
CA GLY A 282 -10.07 25.88 -1.21
C GLY A 282 -8.93 25.57 -2.18
N ASP A 283 -8.05 26.54 -2.41
CA ASP A 283 -6.89 26.44 -3.30
C ASP A 283 -5.71 25.67 -2.68
N ASP A 284 -5.82 25.26 -1.41
CA ASP A 284 -4.74 24.58 -0.67
C ASP A 284 -4.75 23.08 -0.87
N ARG A 285 -5.81 22.60 -1.51
CA ARG A 285 -5.97 21.21 -1.90
C ARG A 285 -4.80 20.75 -2.77
N ALA A 286 -4.34 19.54 -2.53
CA ALA A 286 -3.04 19.04 -2.96
C ALA A 286 -2.69 19.36 -4.44
N GLY A 287 -3.48 18.88 -5.39
CA GLY A 287 -3.23 19.10 -6.82
C GLY A 287 -3.65 20.47 -7.37
N LEU A 288 -4.23 21.35 -6.55
CA LEU A 288 -4.38 22.78 -6.85
C LEU A 288 -3.16 23.57 -6.37
N ALA A 289 -2.61 23.19 -5.22
CA ALA A 289 -1.38 23.77 -4.67
C ALA A 289 -0.11 23.27 -5.39
N GLN A 290 -0.18 22.10 -6.04
CA GLN A 290 0.90 21.51 -6.82
C GLN A 290 0.43 21.18 -8.23
N SER A 291 0.90 21.96 -9.21
CA SER A 291 0.60 21.71 -10.63
C SER A 291 1.15 20.36 -11.08
N ARG A 292 0.71 19.88 -12.25
CA ARG A 292 1.21 18.62 -12.84
C ARG A 292 2.75 18.62 -12.95
N ASP A 293 3.32 19.75 -13.38
CA ASP A 293 4.77 19.90 -13.49
C ASP A 293 5.45 19.94 -12.12
N ASP A 294 4.86 20.59 -11.12
CA ASP A 294 5.40 20.59 -9.75
C ASP A 294 5.46 19.18 -9.18
N GLN A 295 4.40 18.39 -9.35
CA GLN A 295 4.38 17.02 -8.88
C GLN A 295 5.43 16.15 -9.61
N CYS A 296 5.65 16.37 -10.91
CA CYS A 296 6.72 15.68 -11.65
C CYS A 296 8.12 16.07 -11.15
N ARG A 297 8.37 17.37 -10.91
CA ARG A 297 9.63 17.84 -10.31
C ARG A 297 9.86 17.25 -8.93
N GLN A 298 8.81 17.17 -8.11
CA GLN A 298 8.91 16.61 -6.76
C GLN A 298 9.12 15.09 -6.78
N TYR A 299 8.42 14.36 -7.65
CA TYR A 299 8.57 12.91 -7.82
C TYR A 299 10.02 12.51 -8.13
N PHE A 300 10.66 13.23 -9.07
CA PHE A 300 12.06 13.00 -9.42
C PHE A 300 13.06 13.74 -8.55
N ARG A 301 12.60 14.70 -7.74
CA ARG A 301 13.42 15.68 -7.00
C ARG A 301 14.36 16.43 -7.95
N ASP A 302 13.86 16.78 -9.13
CA ASP A 302 14.64 17.39 -10.20
C ASP A 302 13.81 18.42 -10.97
N SER A 303 14.32 19.65 -11.04
CA SER A 303 13.66 20.78 -11.69
C SER A 303 13.41 20.62 -13.19
N SER A 304 14.12 19.70 -13.87
CA SER A 304 13.99 19.44 -15.30
C SER A 304 12.82 18.52 -15.66
N SER A 305 12.21 17.84 -14.68
CA SER A 305 11.03 17.01 -14.92
C SER A 305 9.77 17.85 -15.11
N SER A 306 8.85 17.37 -15.94
CA SER A 306 7.59 18.01 -16.30
C SER A 306 6.56 16.99 -16.77
N TYR A 307 5.31 17.41 -16.84
CA TYR A 307 4.19 16.61 -17.32
C TYR A 307 4.36 16.23 -18.79
N CYS A 308 4.32 14.93 -19.06
CA CYS A 308 4.47 14.36 -20.40
C CYS A 308 3.15 14.38 -21.18
N THR A 309 2.79 15.53 -21.74
CA THR A 309 1.54 15.73 -22.50
C THR A 309 1.37 14.71 -23.65
N ILE A 310 2.42 14.47 -24.44
CA ILE A 310 2.35 13.55 -25.61
C ILE A 310 2.11 12.10 -25.16
N VAL A 311 2.86 11.64 -24.15
CA VAL A 311 2.72 10.27 -23.64
C VAL A 311 1.38 10.09 -22.94
N GLN A 312 0.87 11.10 -22.21
CA GLN A 312 -0.48 11.04 -21.65
C GLN A 312 -1.52 10.87 -22.77
N ALA A 313 -1.45 11.69 -23.82
CA ALA A 313 -2.40 11.61 -24.95
C ALA A 313 -2.41 10.23 -25.61
N GLN A 314 -1.26 9.57 -25.70
CA GLN A 314 -1.14 8.20 -26.23
C GLN A 314 -1.69 7.12 -25.30
N ASN A 315 -1.82 7.40 -24.00
CA ASN A 315 -2.21 6.43 -22.95
C ASN A 315 -3.55 6.79 -22.31
N GLY A 316 -4.54 7.17 -23.13
CA GLY A 316 -5.92 7.45 -22.69
C GLY A 316 -6.22 8.93 -22.40
N GLY A 317 -5.22 9.80 -22.52
CA GLY A 317 -5.38 11.24 -22.43
C GLY A 317 -5.76 11.75 -21.04
N GLU A 318 -6.41 12.90 -21.03
CA GLU A 318 -6.82 13.64 -19.83
C GLU A 318 -7.79 12.81 -18.94
N GLY A 319 -8.66 11.99 -19.54
CA GLY A 319 -9.60 11.13 -18.81
C GLY A 319 -8.94 9.98 -18.03
N SER A 320 -7.73 9.54 -18.41
CA SER A 320 -6.97 8.51 -17.69
C SER A 320 -5.97 9.07 -16.68
N LEU A 321 -5.76 10.39 -16.67
CA LEU A 321 -4.72 11.06 -15.87
C LEU A 321 -4.82 10.70 -14.39
N CYS A 322 -6.03 10.65 -13.84
CA CYS A 322 -6.25 10.41 -12.40
C CYS A 322 -5.95 8.96 -11.97
N GLY A 323 -5.87 8.02 -12.92
CA GLY A 323 -5.37 6.66 -12.69
C GLY A 323 -3.85 6.52 -12.91
N GLY A 324 -3.21 7.52 -13.49
CA GLY A 324 -1.77 7.53 -13.75
C GLY A 324 -1.37 8.70 -14.63
N MET A 325 -0.49 9.56 -14.09
CA MET A 325 0.07 10.71 -14.78
C MET A 325 1.51 10.42 -15.21
N TYR A 326 1.89 10.83 -16.41
CA TYR A 326 3.24 10.62 -16.92
C TYR A 326 4.14 11.85 -16.73
N CYS A 327 5.34 11.63 -16.21
CA CYS A 327 6.36 12.65 -15.96
C CYS A 327 7.64 12.35 -16.74
N SER A 328 8.30 13.39 -17.26
CA SER A 328 9.53 13.25 -18.04
C SER A 328 10.69 12.84 -17.14
N ILE A 329 11.49 11.88 -17.59
CA ILE A 329 12.64 11.41 -16.83
C ILE A 329 13.77 12.43 -16.99
N PRO A 330 14.35 12.95 -15.89
CA PRO A 330 15.50 13.86 -15.96
C PRO A 330 16.65 13.28 -16.79
N GLY A 331 17.23 14.10 -17.66
CA GLY A 331 18.27 13.68 -18.60
C GLY A 331 17.79 12.76 -19.75
N SER A 332 16.50 12.46 -19.84
CA SER A 332 15.89 11.67 -20.91
C SER A 332 14.49 12.18 -21.24
N PRO A 333 14.34 13.41 -21.77
CA PRO A 333 13.05 14.12 -21.87
C PRO A 333 12.01 13.43 -22.77
N LEU A 334 12.44 12.55 -23.67
CA LEU A 334 11.55 11.75 -24.53
C LEU A 334 11.01 10.49 -23.82
N SER A 335 11.58 10.13 -22.67
CA SER A 335 11.14 8.99 -21.87
C SER A 335 10.33 9.50 -20.67
N CYS A 336 9.21 8.85 -20.41
CA CYS A 336 8.33 9.23 -19.31
C CYS A 336 8.09 8.05 -18.36
N ARG A 337 7.89 8.37 -17.08
CA ARG A 337 7.52 7.41 -16.04
C ARG A 337 6.17 7.79 -15.45
N THR A 338 5.35 6.79 -15.17
CA THR A 338 4.04 6.98 -14.55
C THR A 338 4.17 7.19 -13.05
N MET A 339 3.36 8.08 -12.49
CA MET A 339 3.14 8.26 -11.05
C MET A 339 1.64 8.46 -10.78
N LEU A 340 1.21 8.26 -9.53
CA LEU A 340 -0.17 8.56 -9.14
C LEU A 340 -0.27 10.06 -8.78
N PRO A 341 -1.10 10.85 -9.51
CA PRO A 341 -1.23 12.27 -9.22
C PRO A 341 -2.02 12.51 -7.93
N LEU A 342 -1.80 13.67 -7.33
CA LEU A 342 -2.52 14.11 -6.13
C LEU A 342 -4.01 14.34 -6.40
N GLU A 343 -4.84 14.23 -5.36
CA GLU A 343 -6.23 14.67 -5.44
C GLU A 343 -6.31 16.13 -5.87
N TYR A 344 -7.37 16.48 -6.58
CA TYR A 344 -7.62 17.80 -7.17
C TYR A 344 -6.62 18.24 -8.24
N THR A 345 -5.72 17.37 -8.69
CA THR A 345 -4.87 17.65 -9.85
C THR A 345 -5.77 17.93 -11.04
N THR A 346 -5.58 19.08 -11.69
CA THR A 346 -6.35 19.42 -12.90
C THR A 346 -6.17 18.28 -13.91
N CYS A 347 -7.25 17.75 -14.45
CA CYS A 347 -7.25 16.62 -15.40
C CYS A 347 -8.03 16.95 -16.69
N GLY A 348 -8.38 18.21 -16.89
CA GLY A 348 -9.16 18.70 -18.01
C GLY A 348 -9.61 20.14 -17.79
N ALA A 349 -10.20 20.76 -18.80
CA ALA A 349 -10.74 22.10 -18.66
C ALA A 349 -11.93 22.09 -17.69
N GLY A 350 -11.81 22.74 -16.53
CA GLY A 350 -12.84 22.73 -15.49
C GLY A 350 -13.03 21.37 -14.79
N GLN A 351 -12.02 20.51 -14.84
CA GLN A 351 -12.05 19.17 -14.24
C GLN A 351 -10.81 18.89 -13.41
N TRP A 352 -10.97 18.10 -12.35
CA TRP A 352 -9.88 17.67 -11.49
C TRP A 352 -10.00 16.21 -11.06
N CYS A 353 -8.92 15.67 -10.51
CA CYS A 353 -8.91 14.31 -9.98
C CYS A 353 -9.66 14.22 -8.66
N ARG A 354 -10.59 13.27 -8.57
CA ARG A 354 -11.25 12.86 -7.33
C ARG A 354 -11.34 11.34 -7.27
N ALA A 355 -10.70 10.74 -6.28
CA ALA A 355 -10.73 9.30 -6.02
C ALA A 355 -10.49 8.46 -7.30
N GLY A 356 -9.51 8.87 -8.11
CA GLY A 356 -9.14 8.20 -9.37
C GLY A 356 -9.97 8.57 -10.60
N PHE A 357 -11.00 9.40 -10.47
CA PHE A 357 -11.82 9.87 -11.58
C PHE A 357 -11.49 11.32 -11.94
N CYS A 358 -11.55 11.64 -13.24
CA CYS A 358 -11.53 13.02 -13.69
C CYS A 358 -12.96 13.57 -13.69
N VAL A 359 -13.28 14.43 -12.72
CA VAL A 359 -14.64 14.94 -12.47
C VAL A 359 -14.74 16.44 -12.69
N ALA A 360 -15.93 16.93 -13.03
CA ALA A 360 -16.17 18.37 -13.13
C ALA A 360 -16.12 19.05 -11.76
N VAL A 361 -15.53 20.24 -11.70
CA VAL A 361 -15.41 21.05 -10.47
C VAL A 361 -16.78 21.36 -9.85
N GLU A 362 -17.79 21.62 -10.67
CA GLU A 362 -19.15 21.97 -10.25
C GLU A 362 -19.90 20.78 -9.60
N GLU A 363 -19.71 19.57 -10.14
CA GLU A 363 -20.32 18.33 -9.61
C GLU A 363 -19.72 17.94 -8.24
N ASP A 364 -18.44 18.23 -8.07
CA ASP A 364 -17.74 17.92 -6.83
C ASP A 364 -18.08 18.91 -5.69
N THR A 365 -18.20 20.19 -6.03
CA THR A 365 -18.58 21.24 -5.06
C THR A 365 -20.05 21.14 -4.62
N THR A 366 -20.94 20.61 -5.47
CA THR A 366 -22.35 20.37 -5.12
C THR A 366 -22.54 19.16 -4.20
N THR A 367 -21.65 18.17 -4.24
CA THR A 367 -21.67 17.00 -3.33
C THR A 367 -21.25 17.35 -1.89
N THR A 368 -20.62 18.52 -1.69
CA THR A 368 -20.21 19.02 -0.36
C THR A 368 -21.32 19.83 0.32
N GLN A 369 -22.44 20.10 -0.36
CA GLN A 369 -23.65 20.63 0.26
C GLN A 369 -24.58 19.45 0.60
N ALA A 370 -25.04 19.40 1.85
CA ALA A 370 -25.97 18.39 2.35
C ALA A 370 -27.12 18.13 1.33
N PRO A 371 -27.57 16.88 1.16
CA PRO A 371 -28.56 16.54 0.16
C PRO A 371 -29.86 17.30 0.43
N THR A 372 -30.08 18.37 -0.32
CA THR A 372 -31.37 19.04 -0.33
C THR A 372 -32.33 18.14 -1.09
N THR A 373 -33.28 17.60 -0.36
CA THR A 373 -34.32 16.69 -0.85
C THR A 373 -35.11 17.41 -1.94
N THR A 374 -34.71 17.20 -3.19
CA THR A 374 -35.49 17.66 -4.34
C THR A 374 -36.23 16.44 -4.87
N THR A 375 -37.51 16.38 -4.53
CA THR A 375 -38.46 15.41 -5.07
C THR A 375 -38.54 15.60 -6.58
N SER A 376 -37.78 14.82 -7.34
CA SER A 376 -37.93 14.75 -8.79
C SER A 376 -39.24 14.04 -9.11
N THR A 377 -40.21 14.82 -9.56
CA THR A 377 -41.48 14.35 -10.09
C THR A 377 -41.22 13.53 -11.35
N THR A 378 -41.55 12.25 -11.31
CA THR A 378 -41.49 11.33 -12.44
C THR A 378 -42.37 11.83 -13.58
N THR A 379 -41.75 12.29 -14.69
CA THR A 379 -42.45 12.47 -15.95
C THR A 379 -42.20 11.25 -16.81
N THR A 380 -43.25 10.45 -16.97
CA THR A 380 -43.28 9.27 -17.84
C THR A 380 -43.27 9.71 -19.30
N THR A 381 -42.17 9.45 -20.01
CA THR A 381 -42.15 9.57 -21.47
C THR A 381 -42.06 8.18 -22.08
N THR A 382 -43.17 7.77 -22.68
CA THR A 382 -43.36 6.57 -23.48
C THR A 382 -42.52 6.68 -24.75
N THR A 383 -41.50 5.82 -24.93
CA THR A 383 -40.78 5.70 -26.21
C THR A 383 -41.22 4.42 -26.91
N THR A 384 -41.97 4.62 -27.99
CA THR A 384 -42.38 3.64 -28.98
C THR A 384 -41.18 3.02 -29.70
N THR A 385 -41.17 1.69 -29.74
CA THR A 385 -40.26 0.84 -30.51
C THR A 385 -40.55 0.98 -32.00
N SER A 386 -39.57 1.37 -32.81
CA SER A 386 -39.61 1.22 -34.27
C SER A 386 -38.38 0.48 -34.76
N THR A 387 -38.63 -0.73 -35.24
CA THR A 387 -37.72 -1.62 -35.96
C THR A 387 -37.32 -1.01 -37.30
N THR A 388 -36.04 -1.08 -37.66
CA THR A 388 -35.61 -0.85 -39.06
C THR A 388 -34.47 -1.80 -39.40
N GLN A 389 -34.64 -2.46 -40.55
CA GLN A 389 -33.86 -3.58 -41.08
C GLN A 389 -32.45 -3.16 -41.53
N ALA A 390 -31.51 -4.10 -41.38
CA ALA A 390 -30.19 -4.07 -41.99
C ALA A 390 -30.22 -4.59 -43.44
N PRO A 391 -29.47 -4.02 -44.38
CA PRO A 391 -29.26 -4.62 -45.69
C PRO A 391 -28.04 -5.55 -45.71
N THR A 392 -28.30 -6.73 -46.26
CA THR A 392 -27.40 -7.84 -46.57
C THR A 392 -26.54 -7.54 -47.79
N THR A 393 -25.24 -7.83 -47.75
CA THR A 393 -24.44 -8.04 -48.97
C THR A 393 -23.55 -9.27 -48.81
N THR A 394 -23.76 -10.21 -49.73
CA THR A 394 -23.13 -11.52 -49.85
C THR A 394 -21.85 -11.40 -50.68
N THR A 395 -20.73 -11.95 -50.20
CA THR A 395 -19.65 -12.41 -51.09
C THR A 395 -19.06 -13.72 -50.57
N THR A 396 -19.27 -14.75 -51.37
CA THR A 396 -18.76 -16.12 -51.27
C THR A 396 -17.27 -16.16 -51.62
N THR A 397 -16.40 -16.85 -50.89
CA THR A 397 -15.31 -17.65 -51.49
C THR A 397 -14.82 -18.77 -50.53
N THR A 398 -14.74 -19.93 -51.16
CA THR A 398 -14.36 -21.31 -50.83
C THR A 398 -13.14 -21.56 -49.93
N THR A 399 -13.31 -22.58 -49.09
CA THR A 399 -12.37 -23.35 -48.26
C THR A 399 -11.23 -24.01 -49.04
N GLN A 400 -10.02 -24.04 -48.47
CA GLN A 400 -9.14 -25.24 -48.47
C GLN A 400 -7.92 -25.06 -47.54
N ALA A 401 -7.68 -26.09 -46.72
CA ALA A 401 -6.42 -26.49 -46.10
C ALA A 401 -6.32 -28.03 -46.32
N PRO A 402 -5.24 -28.77 -45.99
CA PRO A 402 -3.94 -28.42 -45.38
C PRO A 402 -2.72 -29.11 -46.07
N THR A 403 -1.47 -28.81 -45.65
CA THR A 403 -0.36 -29.80 -45.63
C THR A 403 0.82 -29.33 -44.76
N THR A 404 1.23 -30.18 -43.81
CA THR A 404 2.51 -30.19 -43.08
C THR A 404 3.53 -31.08 -43.79
N PRO A 405 4.85 -30.90 -43.55
CA PRO A 405 5.66 -32.06 -43.14
C PRO A 405 6.76 -31.81 -42.08
N SER A 406 6.79 -32.72 -41.09
CA SER A 406 7.90 -33.47 -40.43
C SER A 406 9.28 -32.86 -40.10
N THR A 407 9.54 -32.78 -38.78
CA THR A 407 10.63 -33.38 -37.94
C THR A 407 12.07 -33.57 -38.43
N ALA A 408 13.04 -33.08 -37.63
CA ALA A 408 14.32 -33.76 -37.35
C ALA A 408 14.99 -33.27 -36.03
N SER A 409 15.45 -34.23 -35.22
CA SER A 409 16.41 -34.17 -34.09
C SER A 409 17.00 -35.58 -33.95
N PRO A 410 18.11 -35.87 -33.22
CA PRO A 410 19.03 -35.00 -32.46
C PRO A 410 20.54 -35.32 -32.71
N THR A 411 21.45 -34.65 -32.01
CA THR A 411 22.81 -35.18 -31.73
C THR A 411 23.20 -34.89 -30.29
N THR A 412 23.55 -35.96 -29.58
CA THR A 412 23.93 -36.05 -28.17
C THR A 412 25.37 -35.61 -27.93
N THR A 413 25.62 -34.82 -26.88
CA THR A 413 26.92 -34.79 -26.20
C THR A 413 26.70 -34.78 -24.70
N THR A 414 27.27 -35.78 -24.05
CA THR A 414 27.19 -36.09 -22.63
C THR A 414 27.90 -35.01 -21.82
N THR A 415 27.17 -34.32 -20.97
CA THR A 415 27.72 -33.52 -19.85
C THR A 415 26.81 -33.72 -18.65
N GLU A 416 27.40 -33.83 -17.47
CA GLU A 416 26.76 -34.10 -16.18
C GLU A 416 25.40 -33.43 -16.01
N ALA A 417 24.46 -34.16 -15.41
CA ALA A 417 23.17 -33.59 -15.02
C ALA A 417 23.40 -32.34 -14.16
N PRO A 418 22.94 -31.15 -14.59
CA PRO A 418 23.14 -29.93 -13.82
C PRO A 418 22.45 -30.09 -12.46
N ALA A 419 23.16 -29.75 -11.39
CA ALA A 419 22.58 -29.65 -10.07
C ALA A 419 21.34 -28.75 -10.17
N GLY A 420 20.17 -29.27 -9.78
CA GLY A 420 18.91 -28.52 -9.85
C GLY A 420 18.98 -27.20 -9.05
N PRO A 421 18.06 -26.26 -9.32
CA PRO A 421 18.05 -24.95 -8.68
C PRO A 421 18.03 -25.09 -7.16
N ARG A 422 18.94 -24.37 -6.50
CA ARG A 422 19.11 -24.33 -5.04
C ARG A 422 18.47 -23.08 -4.43
N SER A 423 18.27 -22.04 -5.24
CA SER A 423 17.54 -20.83 -4.85
C SER A 423 16.70 -20.28 -6.01
N ILE A 424 15.82 -19.33 -5.71
CA ILE A 424 15.02 -18.63 -6.71
C ILE A 424 15.89 -17.87 -7.74
N TYR A 425 17.10 -17.46 -7.35
CA TYR A 425 18.03 -16.75 -8.21
C TYR A 425 18.50 -17.60 -9.39
N ASP A 426 18.51 -18.92 -9.25
CA ASP A 426 18.85 -19.86 -10.33
C ASP A 426 17.80 -19.88 -11.44
N CYS A 427 16.60 -19.35 -11.19
CA CYS A 427 15.50 -19.28 -12.15
C CYS A 427 15.37 -17.91 -12.85
N ILE A 428 16.03 -16.86 -12.34
CA ILE A 428 15.98 -15.49 -12.90
C ILE A 428 16.45 -15.41 -14.37
N PRO A 429 17.44 -16.19 -14.84
CA PRO A 429 17.84 -16.15 -16.25
C PRO A 429 16.69 -16.41 -17.25
N PHE A 430 15.67 -17.21 -16.87
CA PHE A 430 14.50 -17.44 -17.72
C PHE A 430 13.60 -16.20 -17.84
N LEU A 431 13.49 -15.39 -16.78
CA LEU A 431 12.77 -14.12 -16.84
C LEU A 431 13.52 -13.10 -17.71
N ARG A 432 14.85 -13.07 -17.64
CA ARG A 432 15.70 -12.22 -18.51
C ARG A 432 15.63 -12.61 -19.98
N ALA A 433 15.31 -13.87 -20.28
CA ALA A 433 15.10 -14.39 -21.62
C ALA A 433 13.62 -14.34 -22.09
N TYR A 434 12.71 -13.75 -21.30
CA TYR A 434 11.26 -13.76 -21.54
C TYR A 434 10.64 -15.17 -21.67
N ASP A 435 11.31 -16.21 -21.15
CA ASP A 435 10.82 -17.58 -21.13
C ASP A 435 10.03 -17.87 -19.85
N ILE A 436 8.76 -17.45 -19.85
CA ILE A 436 7.85 -17.61 -18.72
C ILE A 436 7.64 -19.10 -18.39
N ARG A 437 7.59 -19.99 -19.40
CA ARG A 437 7.41 -21.43 -19.17
C ARG A 437 8.66 -22.05 -18.54
N GLY A 438 9.86 -21.63 -18.97
CA GLY A 438 11.13 -22.01 -18.37
C GLY A 438 11.24 -21.57 -16.92
N PHE A 439 10.81 -20.34 -16.60
CA PHE A 439 10.79 -19.84 -15.23
C PHE A 439 9.91 -20.70 -14.31
N TRP A 440 8.66 -20.97 -14.71
CA TRP A 440 7.75 -21.79 -13.90
C TRP A 440 8.20 -23.24 -13.77
N ASN A 441 8.84 -23.81 -14.80
CA ASN A 441 9.45 -25.14 -14.70
C ASN A 441 10.64 -25.17 -13.73
N CYS A 442 11.52 -24.17 -13.78
CA CYS A 442 12.63 -24.03 -12.84
C CYS A 442 12.12 -23.85 -11.40
N TYR A 443 11.14 -22.97 -11.20
CA TYR A 443 10.52 -22.72 -9.90
C TYR A 443 9.86 -23.97 -9.33
N ARG A 444 9.15 -24.74 -10.16
CA ARG A 444 8.53 -26.01 -9.77
C ARG A 444 9.58 -27.03 -9.30
N ILE A 445 10.75 -27.11 -9.95
CA ILE A 445 11.84 -27.99 -9.52
C ILE A 445 12.43 -27.53 -8.19
N LEU A 446 12.66 -26.22 -8.00
CA LEU A 446 13.11 -25.65 -6.73
C LEU A 446 12.14 -26.00 -5.58
N TRP A 447 10.84 -25.83 -5.81
CA TRP A 447 9.79 -26.14 -4.85
C TRP A 447 9.74 -27.63 -4.50
N LEU A 448 9.89 -28.52 -5.50
CA LEU A 448 9.97 -29.96 -5.28
C LEU A 448 11.22 -30.37 -4.48
N ASN A 449 12.36 -29.70 -4.70
CA ASN A 449 13.60 -29.93 -3.95
C ASN A 449 13.47 -29.48 -2.49
N GLN A 450 12.85 -28.32 -2.23
CA GLN A 450 12.58 -27.82 -0.88
C GLN A 450 11.55 -28.66 -0.12
N ARG A 451 10.60 -29.30 -0.82
CA ARG A 451 9.69 -30.27 -0.18
C ARG A 451 10.36 -31.60 0.17
N ARG A 452 11.35 -32.05 -0.61
CA ARG A 452 12.12 -33.27 -0.29
C ARG A 452 13.03 -33.10 0.92
N SER A 453 13.48 -31.88 1.22
CA SER A 453 14.29 -31.60 2.42
C SER A 453 13.48 -31.43 3.71
N GLN A 454 12.14 -31.41 3.64
CA GLN A 454 11.24 -31.23 4.80
C GLN A 454 10.42 -32.47 5.19
N GLN A 455 10.71 -33.66 4.66
CA GLN A 455 10.12 -34.89 5.21
C GLN A 455 10.92 -35.40 6.43
N PRO A 456 10.27 -35.71 7.57
CA PRO A 456 10.93 -36.37 8.69
C PRO A 456 11.36 -37.77 8.26
N GLY A 457 12.67 -37.97 8.15
CA GLY A 457 13.27 -39.26 7.85
C GLY A 457 12.91 -40.29 8.93
N ARG A 458 12.16 -41.32 8.54
CA ARG A 458 12.18 -42.61 9.22
C ARG A 458 13.63 -43.11 9.23
N SER A 459 14.15 -43.36 10.42
CA SER A 459 15.42 -44.03 10.64
C SER A 459 15.45 -45.40 9.94
N SER A 460 16.26 -45.53 8.89
CA SER A 460 16.78 -46.81 8.43
C SER A 460 18.29 -46.78 8.61
N GLY A 461 18.76 -47.55 9.59
CA GLY A 461 20.17 -47.75 9.87
C GLY A 461 20.93 -48.37 8.68
N PRO A 462 22.26 -48.39 8.74
CA PRO A 462 23.10 -48.79 7.62
C PRO A 462 22.96 -50.30 7.36
N SER A 463 22.39 -50.66 6.21
CA SER A 463 22.50 -52.00 5.66
C SER A 463 23.74 -52.07 4.79
N SER A 464 24.81 -52.62 5.37
CA SER A 464 25.95 -53.15 4.64
C SER A 464 25.51 -54.40 3.86
N ASN A 465 25.44 -54.31 2.53
CA ASN A 465 25.44 -55.50 1.67
C ASN A 465 26.88 -55.86 1.32
N GLY A 466 27.50 -56.67 2.17
CA GLY A 466 28.61 -57.53 1.78
C GLY A 466 28.05 -58.76 1.07
N ASN A 467 28.42 -58.95 -0.20
CA ASN A 467 28.23 -60.21 -0.90
C ASN A 467 29.36 -61.17 -0.49
N SER A 468 28.99 -62.42 -0.27
CA SER A 468 29.82 -63.48 0.32
C SER A 468 31.09 -63.78 -0.47
N GLN A 469 32.23 -63.95 0.22
CA GLN A 469 33.14 -65.12 0.05
C GLN A 469 34.23 -65.22 1.14
N LYS A 470 34.16 -66.33 1.90
CA LYS A 470 35.25 -67.13 2.54
C LYS A 470 36.53 -66.42 3.03
N LYS A 471 36.84 -66.49 4.34
CA LYS A 471 37.76 -67.46 5.01
C LYS A 471 38.19 -66.99 6.42
N SER A 472 38.48 -67.99 7.27
CA SER A 472 39.42 -68.04 8.41
C SER A 472 39.18 -67.24 9.70
N THR A 473 38.68 -67.98 10.71
CA THR A 473 39.29 -68.32 12.03
C THR A 473 40.01 -67.28 12.91
N SER A 474 39.76 -67.47 14.23
CA SER A 474 40.48 -66.99 15.43
C SER A 474 40.04 -65.61 15.92
N GLY A 475 39.70 -65.34 17.18
CA GLY A 475 39.86 -66.07 18.43
C GLY A 475 40.12 -65.04 19.55
N ASN A 476 39.61 -65.31 20.75
CA ASN A 476 40.01 -64.74 22.06
C ASN A 476 39.58 -63.29 22.41
N ASN A 477 38.75 -63.16 23.46
CA ASN A 477 39.10 -62.76 24.85
C ASN A 477 39.34 -61.24 24.98
N SER A 478 38.89 -60.50 25.99
CA SER A 478 38.52 -60.84 27.36
C SER A 478 38.12 -59.55 28.12
N ASN A 479 37.34 -59.74 29.19
CA ASN A 479 37.38 -59.07 30.51
C ASN A 479 36.98 -57.60 30.72
N GLY A 480 36.24 -57.42 31.83
CA GLY A 480 36.23 -56.22 32.69
C GLY A 480 34.82 -55.69 32.95
N VAL A 481 34.05 -56.14 33.95
CA VAL A 481 34.11 -55.75 35.40
C VAL A 481 33.83 -54.24 35.53
N SER A 482 32.84 -53.67 36.24
CA SER A 482 32.15 -54.03 37.50
C SER A 482 30.99 -53.07 37.79
N ASN A 483 29.98 -53.55 38.55
CA ASN A 483 29.18 -52.88 39.61
C ASN A 483 28.38 -51.58 39.31
N LYS A 484 27.23 -51.29 39.93
CA LYS A 484 26.24 -51.94 40.82
C LYS A 484 25.06 -50.94 40.96
N ASN A 485 23.84 -51.49 41.11
CA ASN A 485 22.70 -51.02 41.93
C ASN A 485 22.09 -49.62 41.66
N ASP A 486 20.79 -49.33 41.75
CA ASP A 486 19.59 -49.93 42.38
C ASP A 486 18.35 -49.52 41.53
N LYS A 487 17.37 -50.40 41.25
CA LYS A 487 16.03 -50.54 41.91
C LYS A 487 15.24 -49.22 42.03
N ASP A 488 13.98 -49.06 41.64
CA ASP A 488 12.79 -49.92 41.51
C ASP A 488 11.79 -49.28 40.50
N LYS A 489 11.15 -50.05 39.58
CA LYS A 489 9.72 -50.50 39.57
C LYS A 489 8.67 -49.40 39.89
N ALA A 490 7.53 -49.23 39.21
CA ALA A 490 6.85 -49.94 38.13
C ALA A 490 5.72 -49.05 37.53
N LYS A 491 5.40 -49.29 36.25
CA LYS A 491 4.19 -48.91 35.46
C LYS A 491 3.00 -49.85 35.81
N PRO A 492 1.82 -49.82 35.12
CA PRO A 492 1.03 -48.72 34.54
C PRO A 492 -0.50 -48.87 34.83
N GLY A 493 -1.33 -47.91 34.42
CA GLY A 493 -2.79 -48.11 34.37
C GLY A 493 -3.57 -46.96 33.72
N GLN A 494 -3.87 -47.09 32.43
CA GLN A 494 -5.05 -46.52 31.76
C GLN A 494 -6.15 -47.61 31.77
N PRO A 495 -7.48 -47.32 31.66
CA PRO A 495 -8.02 -46.67 30.44
C PRO A 495 -9.41 -45.94 30.53
N GLN A 496 -9.79 -45.40 29.36
CA GLN A 496 -11.14 -45.16 28.78
C GLN A 496 -11.96 -43.88 29.04
N LYS A 497 -12.12 -43.16 27.91
CA LYS A 497 -13.33 -42.58 27.27
C LYS A 497 -14.62 -42.43 28.10
N GLY A 498 -15.17 -41.21 28.00
CA GLY A 498 -16.57 -40.82 28.09
C GLY A 498 -16.75 -39.52 27.35
#